data_AF-A0A0X8G6P4-F1
#
_entry.id   AF-A0A0X8G6P4-F1
#
_cell.length_a   1.000
_cell.length_b   1.000
_cell.length_c   1.000
_cell.angle_alpha   90.00
_cell.angle_beta   90.00
_cell.angle_gamma   90.00
#
_symmetry.space_group_name_H-M   'P 1'
#
loop_
_entity.id
_entity.type
_entity.pdbx_description
1 polymer ?
#
loop_
_entity_poly.entity_id
_entity_poly.type
_entity_poly.pdbx_seq_one_letter_code
_entity_poly.pdbx_strand_id
1 'polypeptide(L)'
;MKTTNFTIEKRNKLINLIFQQRIIVAQLSNDLDKTSDDEKLQNHLMLEYEKALNELQTVENEYTLILPKIELSRCPFSKEIYTLSIDSFGLNGPWWDANQPIRTFEKESKTFFALTGSVNIKGELPDAPFPIKPGPAVPWVSPRLLSNKNITAVLSAIKIDIYNAYVVVYFSKDKTIEIERINTWGTDGYIAEDIEGIAVLGSTFDEEDEYDFDITPWIEKGKLKWIFPNDDALELQDSVDNCPYLGIKGYQYPVLIQNKTIKSCMLKLEYDDDDDDERKSKNFCTNCGAPVIKGAKFCGNCGNKLN
;
A
#
# COMPACT_ATOMS: atom_id res chain seq x y z
N MET A 1 0.82 30.85 1.78
CA MET A 1 0.61 29.43 2.17
C MET A 1 0.57 29.38 3.69
N LYS A 2 -0.53 28.92 4.30
CA LYS A 2 -0.57 28.68 5.75
C LYS A 2 0.35 27.49 6.03
N THR A 3 1.56 27.77 6.50
CA THR A 3 2.46 26.78 7.09
C THR A 3 1.78 26.22 8.33
N THR A 4 1.05 25.12 8.17
CA THR A 4 0.73 24.24 9.28
C THR A 4 2.07 23.82 9.89
N ASN A 5 2.31 24.17 11.16
CA ASN A 5 3.46 23.72 11.93
C ASN A 5 3.37 22.19 12.05
N PHE A 6 3.87 21.50 11.03
CA PHE A 6 4.03 20.06 11.02
C PHE A 6 5.24 19.70 11.86
N THR A 7 5.05 18.78 12.81
CA THR A 7 6.15 18.15 13.56
C THR A 7 5.92 16.65 13.62
N ILE A 8 7.01 15.87 13.55
CA ILE A 8 6.97 14.41 13.75
C ILE A 8 6.35 14.07 15.13
N GLU A 9 6.59 14.92 16.13
CA GLU A 9 5.96 14.81 17.45
C GLU A 9 4.43 14.90 17.38
N LYS A 10 3.88 15.89 16.65
CA LYS A 10 2.44 16.02 16.47
C LYS A 10 1.86 14.81 15.74
N ARG A 11 2.53 14.33 14.69
CA ARG A 11 2.13 13.09 13.97
C ARG A 11 2.04 11.92 14.95
N ASN A 12 3.09 11.66 15.72
CA ASN A 12 3.13 10.52 16.64
C ASN A 12 2.08 10.64 17.75
N LYS A 13 1.79 11.86 18.23
CA LYS A 13 0.70 12.10 19.19
C LYS A 13 -0.66 11.72 18.59
N LEU A 14 -0.95 12.14 17.36
CA LEU A 14 -2.21 11.82 16.69
C LEU A 14 -2.35 10.31 16.45
N ILE A 15 -1.28 9.65 16.00
CA ILE A 15 -1.24 8.19 15.82
C ILE A 15 -1.61 7.47 17.13
N ASN A 16 -0.99 7.85 18.25
CA ASN A 16 -1.29 7.27 19.55
C ASN A 16 -2.75 7.48 19.97
N LEU A 17 -3.29 8.68 19.76
CA LEU A 17 -4.68 9.01 20.06
C LEU A 17 -5.66 8.19 19.20
N ILE A 18 -5.38 8.02 17.90
CA ILE A 18 -6.19 7.19 17.00
C ILE A 18 -6.27 5.75 17.52
N PHE A 19 -5.14 5.13 17.85
CA PHE A 19 -5.14 3.75 18.32
C PHE A 19 -5.80 3.59 19.70
N GLN A 20 -5.64 4.56 20.60
CA GLN A 20 -6.38 4.58 21.86
C GLN A 20 -7.89 4.64 21.63
N GLN A 21 -8.35 5.52 20.74
CA GLN A 21 -9.77 5.68 20.45
C GLN A 21 -10.35 4.45 19.74
N ARG A 22 -9.62 3.81 18.84
CA ARG A 22 -10.05 2.54 18.22
C ARG A 22 -10.28 1.43 19.25
N ILE A 23 -9.42 1.34 20.27
CA ILE A 23 -9.61 0.39 21.37
C ILE A 23 -10.91 0.69 22.13
N ILE A 24 -11.15 1.96 22.47
CA ILE A 24 -12.37 2.39 23.18
C ILE A 24 -13.63 2.08 22.36
N VAL A 25 -13.64 2.46 21.07
CA VAL A 25 -14.75 2.19 20.14
C VAL A 25 -15.03 0.69 20.04
N ALA A 26 -13.98 -0.14 19.88
CA ALA A 26 -14.14 -1.59 19.80
C ALA A 26 -14.66 -2.20 21.11
N GLN A 27 -14.24 -1.70 22.28
CA GLN A 27 -14.75 -2.14 23.58
C GLN A 27 -16.23 -1.80 23.74
N LEU A 28 -16.61 -0.54 23.47
CA LEU A 28 -17.99 -0.08 23.57
C LEU A 28 -18.92 -0.82 22.60
N SER A 29 -18.48 -1.10 21.37
CA SER A 29 -19.22 -1.93 20.42
C SER A 29 -19.48 -3.33 20.97
N ASN A 30 -18.45 -3.98 21.53
CA ASN A 30 -18.59 -5.32 22.11
C ASN A 30 -19.51 -5.32 23.35
N ASP A 31 -19.50 -4.25 24.15
CA ASP A 31 -20.35 -4.11 25.34
C ASP A 31 -21.82 -3.87 24.95
N LEU A 32 -22.07 -3.10 23.88
CA LEU A 32 -23.39 -2.92 23.28
C LEU A 32 -23.96 -4.26 22.79
N ASP A 33 -23.16 -5.06 22.08
CA ASP A 33 -23.59 -6.36 21.56
C ASP A 33 -23.97 -7.36 22.67
N LYS A 34 -23.35 -7.23 23.85
CA LYS A 34 -23.61 -8.10 25.03
C LYS A 34 -24.76 -7.62 25.91
N THR A 35 -25.17 -6.35 25.77
CA THR A 35 -26.18 -5.74 26.63
C THR A 35 -27.54 -5.76 25.93
N SER A 36 -28.30 -6.86 26.06
CA SER A 36 -29.61 -7.02 25.41
C SER A 36 -30.82 -6.65 26.28
N ASP A 37 -30.68 -6.68 27.61
CA ASP A 37 -31.86 -6.73 28.50
C ASP A 37 -32.01 -5.49 29.41
N ASP A 38 -31.03 -4.58 29.45
CA ASP A 38 -31.09 -3.34 30.24
C ASP A 38 -31.10 -2.11 29.30
N GLU A 39 -32.30 -1.59 29.05
CA GLU A 39 -32.53 -0.43 28.18
C GLU A 39 -31.79 0.83 28.65
N LYS A 40 -31.61 1.03 29.97
CA LYS A 40 -30.91 2.21 30.50
C LYS A 40 -29.42 2.11 30.25
N LEU A 41 -28.84 0.93 30.50
CA LEU A 41 -27.44 0.66 30.24
C LEU A 41 -27.14 0.73 28.73
N GLN A 42 -28.00 0.15 27.90
CA GLN A 42 -27.86 0.18 26.44
C GLN A 42 -27.87 1.62 25.91
N ASN A 43 -28.81 2.46 26.36
CA ASN A 43 -28.85 3.88 25.97
C ASN A 43 -27.59 4.64 26.41
N HIS A 44 -27.08 4.38 27.61
CA HIS A 44 -25.83 5.00 28.08
C HIS A 44 -24.63 4.57 27.22
N LEU A 45 -24.48 3.28 26.95
CA LEU A 45 -23.40 2.74 26.11
C LEU A 45 -23.45 3.29 24.68
N MET A 46 -24.66 3.47 24.12
CA MET A 46 -24.84 4.05 22.80
C MET A 46 -24.33 5.50 22.75
N LEU A 47 -24.63 6.31 23.77
CA LEU A 47 -24.15 7.70 23.85
C LEU A 47 -22.61 7.76 23.98
N GLU A 48 -22.01 6.89 24.80
CA GLU A 48 -20.55 6.82 24.92
C GLU A 48 -19.90 6.32 23.61
N TYR A 49 -20.53 5.36 22.92
CA TYR A 49 -20.07 4.87 21.62
C TYR A 49 -20.09 5.96 20.55
N GLU A 50 -21.20 6.70 20.43
CA GLU A 50 -21.31 7.84 19.50
C GLU A 50 -20.27 8.93 19.83
N LYS A 51 -20.05 9.22 21.10
CA LYS A 51 -19.03 10.17 21.53
C LYS A 51 -17.62 9.71 21.14
N ALA A 52 -17.29 8.45 21.41
CA ALA A 52 -15.99 7.87 21.05
C ALA A 52 -15.76 7.86 19.53
N LEU A 53 -16.80 7.56 18.74
CA LEU A 53 -16.73 7.65 17.27
C LEU A 53 -16.47 9.09 16.79
N ASN A 54 -17.14 10.09 17.37
CA ASN A 54 -16.91 11.49 17.02
C ASN A 54 -15.49 11.96 17.39
N GLU A 55 -14.98 11.54 18.55
CA GLU A 55 -13.61 11.80 18.98
C GLU A 55 -12.59 11.14 18.04
N LEU A 56 -12.80 9.87 17.70
CA LEU A 56 -11.98 9.15 16.73
C LEU A 56 -11.96 9.92 15.41
N GLN A 57 -13.12 10.18 14.80
CA GLN A 57 -13.25 10.89 13.54
C GLN A 57 -12.55 12.25 13.56
N THR A 58 -12.62 12.99 14.67
CA THR A 58 -11.92 14.27 14.84
C THR A 58 -10.41 14.10 14.75
N VAL A 59 -9.84 13.12 15.46
CA VAL A 59 -8.39 12.87 15.46
C VAL A 59 -7.93 12.32 14.10
N GLU A 60 -8.72 11.46 13.45
CA GLU A 60 -8.43 10.96 12.09
C GLU A 60 -8.39 12.10 11.07
N ASN A 61 -9.33 13.05 11.17
CA ASN A 61 -9.34 14.26 10.34
C ASN A 61 -8.11 15.14 10.62
N GLU A 62 -7.73 15.34 11.88
CA GLU A 62 -6.51 16.08 12.20
C GLU A 62 -5.24 15.40 11.65
N TYR A 63 -5.19 14.08 11.67
CA TYR A 63 -4.10 13.29 11.11
C TYR A 63 -4.01 13.47 9.58
N THR A 64 -5.11 13.31 8.85
CA THR A 64 -5.11 13.47 7.38
C THR A 64 -4.73 14.89 6.94
N LEU A 65 -5.14 15.92 7.69
CA LEU A 65 -4.80 17.32 7.41
C LEU A 65 -3.31 17.65 7.50
N ILE A 66 -2.52 16.87 8.25
CA ILE A 66 -1.08 17.10 8.40
C ILE A 66 -0.24 16.24 7.45
N LEU A 67 -0.84 15.31 6.71
CA LEU A 67 -0.12 14.48 5.74
C LEU A 67 0.37 15.34 4.56
N PRO A 68 1.61 15.14 4.09
CA PRO A 68 2.11 15.82 2.93
C PRO A 68 1.31 15.41 1.70
N LYS A 69 1.10 16.39 0.82
CA LYS A 69 0.58 16.16 -0.53
C LYS A 69 1.76 16.19 -1.48
N ILE A 70 2.05 15.06 -2.09
CA ILE A 70 3.22 14.88 -2.95
C ILE A 70 2.74 14.75 -4.40
N GLU A 71 3.36 15.49 -5.30
CA GLU A 71 3.16 15.32 -6.74
C GLU A 71 3.94 14.08 -7.18
N LEU A 72 3.24 12.99 -7.51
CA LEU A 72 3.86 11.68 -7.72
C LEU A 72 4.01 11.32 -9.19
N SER A 73 3.13 11.82 -10.04
CA SER A 73 3.04 11.34 -11.41
C SER A 73 2.42 12.39 -12.32
N ARG A 74 2.56 12.17 -13.63
CA ARG A 74 1.94 13.00 -14.67
C ARG A 74 1.20 12.10 -15.63
N CYS A 75 -0.08 12.38 -15.85
CA CYS A 75 -0.90 11.57 -16.74
C CYS A 75 -0.30 11.54 -18.16
N PRO A 76 -0.07 10.35 -18.76
CA PRO A 76 0.50 10.26 -20.09
C PRO A 76 -0.45 10.83 -21.17
N PHE A 77 -1.75 10.90 -20.90
CA PHE A 77 -2.79 11.37 -21.82
C PHE A 77 -3.12 12.86 -21.64
N SER A 78 -3.58 13.27 -20.45
CA SER A 78 -4.02 14.64 -20.18
C SER A 78 -2.89 15.59 -19.77
N LYS A 79 -1.72 15.06 -19.40
CA LYS A 79 -0.58 15.79 -18.81
C LYS A 79 -0.84 16.42 -17.45
N GLU A 80 -2.02 16.19 -16.86
CA GLU A 80 -2.35 16.60 -15.50
C GLU A 80 -1.43 15.92 -14.48
N ILE A 81 -1.07 16.65 -13.44
CA ILE A 81 -0.28 16.12 -12.33
C ILE A 81 -1.22 15.30 -11.44
N TYR A 82 -0.76 14.11 -11.05
CA TYR A 82 -1.39 13.29 -10.02
C TYR A 82 -0.67 13.56 -8.69
N THR A 83 -1.43 14.08 -7.74
CA THR A 83 -1.00 14.32 -6.36
C THR A 83 -1.57 13.22 -5.48
N LEU A 84 -0.86 12.89 -4.40
CA LEU A 84 -1.32 11.97 -3.36
C LEU A 84 -1.01 12.54 -1.97
N SER A 85 -2.01 12.57 -1.11
CA SER A 85 -1.82 12.67 0.34
C SER A 85 -1.35 11.32 0.90
N ILE A 86 -0.12 11.28 1.40
CA ILE A 86 0.54 10.05 1.86
C ILE A 86 1.29 10.29 3.17
N ASP A 87 1.29 9.31 4.06
CA ASP A 87 2.18 9.32 5.22
C ASP A 87 3.58 8.87 4.81
N SER A 88 4.38 9.82 4.32
CA SER A 88 5.77 9.59 3.92
C SER A 88 6.76 9.67 5.09
N PHE A 89 6.31 9.89 6.33
CA PHE A 89 7.21 9.97 7.48
C PHE A 89 7.53 8.61 8.11
N GLY A 90 6.84 7.56 7.68
CA GLY A 90 7.08 6.20 8.13
C GLY A 90 5.88 5.29 7.87
N LEU A 91 6.10 3.99 7.98
CA LEU A 91 5.08 2.96 7.74
C LEU A 91 4.20 2.66 8.97
N ASN A 92 4.44 3.34 10.10
CA ASN A 92 3.74 3.10 11.37
C ASN A 92 2.49 3.98 11.57
N GLY A 93 2.13 4.81 10.58
CA GLY A 93 0.90 5.59 10.62
C GLY A 93 -0.27 4.84 9.99
N PRO A 94 -1.51 5.15 10.38
CA PRO A 94 -2.71 4.45 9.92
C PRO A 94 -3.02 4.64 8.43
N TRP A 95 -2.27 5.47 7.69
CA TRP A 95 -2.33 5.46 6.21
C TRP A 95 -1.94 4.09 5.64
N TRP A 96 -1.00 3.41 6.33
CA TRP A 96 -0.42 2.11 5.97
C TRP A 96 -1.12 0.92 6.63
N ASP A 97 -2.19 1.15 7.38
CA ASP A 97 -3.00 0.07 7.94
C ASP A 97 -3.79 -0.59 6.81
N ALA A 98 -3.41 -1.84 6.49
CA ALA A 98 -3.98 -2.56 5.36
C ALA A 98 -5.49 -2.83 5.53
N ASN A 99 -5.93 -2.95 6.79
CA ASN A 99 -7.30 -3.32 7.13
C ASN A 99 -8.19 -2.10 7.39
N GLN A 100 -7.65 -1.07 8.04
CA GLN A 100 -8.38 0.13 8.43
C GLN A 100 -7.59 1.39 8.06
N PRO A 101 -7.36 1.64 6.76
CA PRO A 101 -6.56 2.77 6.31
C PRO A 101 -7.26 4.10 6.59
N ILE A 102 -6.50 5.09 7.09
CA ILE A 102 -6.96 6.48 7.20
C ILE A 102 -6.32 7.29 6.09
N ARG A 103 -7.14 7.71 5.12
CA ARG A 103 -6.69 8.41 3.90
C ARG A 103 -7.52 9.65 3.64
N THR A 104 -6.90 10.65 3.03
CA THR A 104 -7.61 11.80 2.48
C THR A 104 -8.38 11.36 1.24
N PHE A 105 -9.66 11.71 1.14
CA PHE A 105 -10.39 11.55 -0.11
C PHE A 105 -9.92 12.62 -1.10
N GLU A 106 -9.29 12.19 -2.19
CA GLU A 106 -8.83 13.08 -3.25
C GLU A 106 -9.68 12.88 -4.48
N LYS A 107 -10.10 13.99 -5.11
CA LYS A 107 -10.82 13.91 -6.37
C LYS A 107 -9.86 13.44 -7.44
N GLU A 108 -10.03 12.20 -7.88
CA GLU A 108 -9.19 11.59 -8.89
C GLU A 108 -9.37 12.26 -10.25
N SER A 109 -8.29 12.27 -11.04
CA SER A 109 -8.37 12.75 -12.43
C SER A 109 -9.25 11.80 -13.24
N LYS A 110 -9.85 12.29 -14.33
CA LYS A 110 -10.73 11.46 -15.17
C LYS A 110 -10.02 10.24 -15.78
N THR A 111 -8.69 10.23 -15.78
CA THR A 111 -7.89 9.16 -16.38
C THR A 111 -7.24 8.27 -15.34
N PHE A 112 -7.32 8.59 -14.04
CA PHE A 112 -6.80 7.71 -13.00
C PHE A 112 -7.52 6.36 -13.04
N PHE A 113 -6.75 5.28 -12.89
CA PHE A 113 -7.28 3.93 -12.92
C PHE A 113 -6.93 3.13 -11.66
N ALA A 114 -5.66 3.16 -11.23
CA ALA A 114 -5.21 2.46 -10.03
C ALA A 114 -3.87 3.04 -9.52
N LEU A 115 -3.57 2.78 -8.26
CA LEU A 115 -2.32 3.13 -7.60
C LEU A 115 -1.75 1.89 -6.92
N THR A 116 -0.54 1.49 -7.31
CA THR A 116 0.22 0.42 -6.64
C THR A 116 1.60 0.95 -6.25
N GLY A 117 2.34 0.18 -5.47
CA GLY A 117 3.70 0.55 -5.13
C GLY A 117 4.50 -0.54 -4.49
N SER A 118 5.70 -0.15 -4.11
CA SER A 118 6.73 -1.01 -3.52
C SER A 118 7.56 -0.17 -2.55
N VAL A 119 8.04 -0.78 -1.47
CA VAL A 119 8.95 -0.13 -0.54
C VAL A 119 10.16 -1.02 -0.34
N ASN A 120 11.33 -0.53 -0.70
CA ASN A 120 12.60 -1.22 -0.46
C ASN A 120 12.99 -1.07 1.01
N ILE A 121 12.45 -1.96 1.84
CA ILE A 121 12.72 -2.00 3.27
C ILE A 121 14.06 -2.68 3.49
N LYS A 122 15.08 -1.87 3.80
CA LYS A 122 16.41 -2.32 4.22
C LYS A 122 16.65 -1.88 5.66
N GLY A 123 17.12 -2.80 6.49
CA GLY A 123 17.44 -2.51 7.89
C GLY A 123 16.31 -2.91 8.83
N GLU A 124 15.95 -2.01 9.75
CA GLU A 124 14.94 -2.28 10.77
C GLU A 124 13.54 -2.38 10.15
N LEU A 125 12.75 -3.37 10.57
CA LEU A 125 11.36 -3.48 10.14
C LEU A 125 10.49 -2.44 10.87
N PRO A 126 9.49 -1.84 10.20
CA PRO A 126 8.59 -0.93 10.87
C PRO A 126 7.84 -1.62 12.01
N ASP A 127 7.64 -0.88 13.10
CA ASP A 127 6.90 -1.33 14.26
C ASP A 127 5.50 -0.73 14.24
N ALA A 128 4.50 -1.59 14.08
CA ALA A 128 3.09 -1.22 14.04
C ALA A 128 2.24 -2.39 14.56
N PRO A 129 1.19 -2.11 15.36
CA PRO A 129 0.29 -3.12 15.89
C PRO A 129 -0.69 -3.67 14.84
N PHE A 130 -0.72 -3.09 13.64
CA PHE A 130 -1.60 -3.43 12.53
C PHE A 130 -0.81 -3.98 11.33
N PRO A 131 -1.44 -4.73 10.42
CA PRO A 131 -0.79 -5.23 9.23
C PRO A 131 -0.47 -4.07 8.26
N ILE A 132 0.80 -4.01 7.83
CA ILE A 132 1.28 -3.11 6.78
C ILE A 132 1.51 -3.93 5.51
N LYS A 133 0.97 -3.48 4.37
CA LYS A 133 1.25 -4.04 3.04
C LYS A 133 2.03 -3.06 2.15
N PRO A 134 3.35 -2.93 2.34
CA PRO A 134 4.16 -1.99 1.55
C PRO A 134 4.36 -2.40 0.09
N GLY A 135 3.99 -3.64 -0.27
CA GLY A 135 4.32 -4.27 -1.55
C GLY A 135 5.71 -4.92 -1.57
N PRO A 136 6.17 -5.38 -2.74
CA PRO A 136 7.53 -5.86 -2.97
C PRO A 136 8.61 -4.82 -2.62
N ALA A 137 9.88 -5.22 -2.60
CA ALA A 137 11.01 -4.30 -2.38
C ALA A 137 11.59 -3.71 -3.68
N VAL A 138 11.07 -4.11 -4.83
CA VAL A 138 11.50 -3.66 -6.15
C VAL A 138 10.28 -3.21 -6.95
N PRO A 139 10.43 -2.28 -7.92
CA PRO A 139 9.32 -1.89 -8.78
C PRO A 139 8.76 -3.10 -9.53
N TRP A 140 7.46 -3.05 -9.79
CA TRP A 140 6.74 -4.05 -10.57
C TRP A 140 5.58 -3.37 -11.29
N VAL A 141 5.01 -4.05 -12.27
CA VAL A 141 3.78 -3.65 -12.94
C VAL A 141 2.82 -4.82 -13.02
N SER A 142 1.53 -4.53 -13.16
CA SER A 142 0.51 -5.52 -13.44
C SER A 142 0.45 -5.85 -14.94
N PRO A 143 0.81 -7.07 -15.37
CA PRO A 143 0.67 -7.49 -16.77
C PRO A 143 -0.77 -7.47 -17.23
N ARG A 144 -1.69 -7.88 -16.35
CA ARG A 144 -3.13 -7.92 -16.61
C ARG A 144 -3.66 -6.54 -16.95
N LEU A 145 -3.33 -5.52 -16.14
CA LEU A 145 -3.72 -4.15 -16.43
C LEU A 145 -3.03 -3.60 -17.69
N LEU A 146 -1.71 -3.76 -17.82
CA LEU A 146 -0.96 -3.19 -18.94
C LEU A 146 -1.22 -3.86 -20.29
N SER A 147 -1.71 -5.09 -20.30
CA SER A 147 -2.15 -5.79 -21.51
C SER A 147 -3.35 -5.10 -22.17
N ASN A 148 -4.17 -4.36 -21.42
CA ASN A 148 -5.26 -3.57 -22.00
C ASN A 148 -4.70 -2.37 -22.78
N LYS A 149 -5.05 -2.23 -24.05
CA LYS A 149 -4.60 -1.13 -24.94
C LYS A 149 -4.93 0.28 -24.44
N ASN A 150 -5.91 0.42 -23.56
CA ASN A 150 -6.35 1.71 -23.01
C ASN A 150 -5.59 2.14 -21.75
N ILE A 151 -4.83 1.22 -21.13
CA ILE A 151 -4.08 1.47 -19.91
C ILE A 151 -2.61 1.76 -20.23
N THR A 152 -2.06 2.77 -19.55
CA THR A 152 -0.63 3.10 -19.52
C THR A 152 -0.27 3.47 -18.09
N ALA A 153 0.86 2.96 -17.59
CA ALA A 153 1.35 3.28 -16.26
C ALA A 153 2.50 4.29 -16.29
N VAL A 154 2.68 4.97 -15.16
CA VAL A 154 3.83 5.84 -14.91
C VAL A 154 4.47 5.45 -13.58
N LEU A 155 5.76 5.12 -13.64
CA LEU A 155 6.60 4.77 -12.49
C LEU A 155 7.40 5.98 -12.01
N SER A 156 7.37 6.25 -10.71
CA SER A 156 8.18 7.27 -10.06
C SER A 156 8.71 6.76 -8.71
N ALA A 157 9.55 7.56 -8.05
CA ALA A 157 10.09 7.24 -6.73
C ALA A 157 9.89 8.39 -5.74
N ILE A 158 9.65 8.01 -4.49
CA ILE A 158 9.63 8.89 -3.33
C ILE A 158 10.40 8.28 -2.16
N LYS A 159 10.62 9.08 -1.12
CA LYS A 159 11.07 8.60 0.18
C LYS A 159 9.89 8.37 1.11
N ILE A 160 9.91 7.24 1.81
CA ILE A 160 9.10 7.02 3.00
C ILE A 160 10.08 6.82 4.15
N ASP A 161 10.23 7.84 4.98
CA ASP A 161 11.29 7.92 5.98
C ASP A 161 12.66 7.61 5.34
N ILE A 162 13.35 6.57 5.81
CA ILE A 162 14.64 6.11 5.28
C ILE A 162 14.52 5.26 4.02
N TYR A 163 13.32 4.74 3.72
CA TYR A 163 13.11 3.77 2.65
C TYR A 163 12.92 4.43 1.28
N ASN A 164 13.40 3.74 0.24
CA ASN A 164 13.03 4.07 -1.13
C ASN A 164 11.69 3.43 -1.45
N ALA A 165 10.76 4.21 -1.95
CA ALA A 165 9.49 3.71 -2.43
C ALA A 165 9.33 3.97 -3.92
N TYR A 166 8.72 3.02 -4.61
CA TYR A 166 8.47 3.04 -6.04
C TYR A 166 6.97 3.03 -6.24
N VAL A 167 6.45 4.05 -6.90
CA VAL A 167 5.01 4.26 -7.07
C VAL A 167 4.66 4.04 -8.53
N VAL A 168 3.61 3.25 -8.78
CA VAL A 168 3.10 3.03 -10.12
C VAL A 168 1.65 3.47 -10.17
N VAL A 169 1.41 4.52 -10.95
CA VAL A 169 0.07 5.06 -11.21
C VAL A 169 -0.38 4.58 -12.59
N TYR A 170 -1.51 3.89 -12.63
CA TYR A 170 -2.14 3.44 -13.87
C TYR A 170 -3.16 4.47 -14.31
N PHE A 171 -3.10 4.81 -15.60
CA PHE A 171 -4.05 5.68 -16.24
C PHE A 171 -4.79 4.94 -17.34
N SER A 172 -6.09 5.19 -17.48
CA SER A 172 -6.91 4.74 -18.62
C SER A 172 -7.41 5.95 -19.42
N LYS A 173 -7.35 5.84 -20.74
CA LYS A 173 -8.02 6.80 -21.66
C LYS A 173 -9.52 6.55 -21.81
N ASP A 174 -10.02 5.43 -21.28
CA ASP A 174 -11.40 4.98 -21.42
C ASP A 174 -11.92 4.51 -20.05
N LYS A 175 -12.97 5.17 -19.55
CA LYS A 175 -13.60 4.84 -18.26
C LYS A 175 -14.55 3.66 -18.35
N THR A 176 -14.93 3.23 -19.55
CA THR A 176 -15.89 2.15 -19.76
C THR A 176 -15.23 0.76 -19.77
N ILE A 177 -13.92 0.69 -19.49
CA ILE A 177 -13.22 -0.59 -19.48
C ILE A 177 -13.68 -1.45 -18.30
N GLU A 178 -14.23 -2.61 -18.62
CA GLU A 178 -14.59 -3.66 -17.67
C GLU A 178 -13.38 -4.58 -17.46
N ILE A 179 -12.47 -4.12 -16.60
CA ILE A 179 -11.36 -4.92 -16.10
C ILE A 179 -11.36 -4.81 -14.59
N GLU A 180 -11.20 -5.94 -13.91
CA GLU A 180 -11.08 -5.99 -12.46
C GLU A 180 -9.97 -5.05 -11.99
N ARG A 181 -10.19 -4.35 -10.89
CA ARG A 181 -9.20 -3.40 -10.36
C ARG A 181 -8.05 -4.17 -9.68
N ILE A 182 -7.25 -3.43 -8.95
CA ILE A 182 -6.20 -3.97 -8.09
C ILE A 182 -6.25 -3.21 -6.77
N ASN A 183 -5.94 -3.89 -5.67
CA ASN A 183 -5.88 -3.27 -4.36
C ASN A 183 -5.01 -2.00 -4.38
N THR A 184 -5.53 -0.94 -3.77
CA THR A 184 -4.80 0.32 -3.66
C THR A 184 -3.54 0.10 -2.81
N TRP A 185 -2.44 0.74 -3.17
CA TRP A 185 -1.17 0.58 -2.46
C TRP A 185 -1.32 0.79 -0.95
N GLY A 186 -0.92 -0.22 -0.16
CA GLY A 186 -1.01 -0.18 1.30
C GLY A 186 -2.33 -0.68 1.88
N THR A 187 -3.28 -1.16 1.08
CA THR A 187 -4.61 -1.63 1.54
C THR A 187 -4.96 -3.02 1.04
N ASP A 188 -5.94 -3.67 1.69
CA ASP A 188 -6.51 -4.98 1.29
C ASP A 188 -7.68 -4.89 0.31
N GLY A 189 -7.92 -3.70 -0.21
CA GLY A 189 -8.99 -3.44 -1.17
C GLY A 189 -8.74 -2.21 -2.00
N TYR A 190 -9.71 -1.87 -2.82
CA TYR A 190 -9.75 -0.65 -3.62
C TYR A 190 -11.15 -0.03 -3.55
N ILE A 191 -11.20 1.28 -3.78
CA ILE A 191 -12.43 2.01 -4.04
C ILE A 191 -12.30 2.54 -5.47
N ALA A 192 -13.29 2.27 -6.32
CA ALA A 192 -13.31 2.73 -7.70
C ALA A 192 -14.71 3.14 -8.12
N GLU A 193 -14.82 4.02 -9.11
CA GLU A 193 -16.09 4.28 -9.80
C GLU A 193 -16.36 3.18 -10.84
N ASP A 194 -17.59 2.68 -10.88
CA ASP A 194 -18.10 1.88 -12.00
C ASP A 194 -18.47 2.76 -13.21
N ILE A 195 -19.04 2.14 -14.25
CA ILE A 195 -19.43 2.82 -15.48
C ILE A 195 -20.55 3.86 -15.29
N GLU A 196 -21.34 3.74 -14.22
CA GLU A 196 -22.41 4.67 -13.86
C GLU A 196 -21.90 5.79 -12.93
N GLY A 197 -20.64 5.73 -12.51
CA GLY A 197 -20.02 6.67 -11.59
C GLY A 197 -20.35 6.37 -10.12
N ILE A 198 -20.83 5.17 -9.81
CA ILE A 198 -21.12 4.74 -8.46
C ILE A 198 -19.83 4.20 -7.83
N ALA A 199 -19.57 4.59 -6.58
CA ALA A 199 -18.42 4.09 -5.83
C ALA A 199 -18.63 2.61 -5.47
N VAL A 200 -17.69 1.77 -5.90
CA VAL A 200 -17.63 0.34 -5.63
C VAL A 200 -16.41 0.05 -4.76
N LEU A 201 -16.65 -0.67 -3.66
CA LEU A 201 -15.61 -1.28 -2.83
C LEU A 201 -15.35 -2.70 -3.33
N GLY A 202 -14.09 -3.05 -3.52
CA GLY A 202 -13.70 -4.41 -3.89
C GLY A 202 -12.32 -4.78 -3.35
N SER A 203 -11.93 -6.03 -3.56
CA SER A 203 -10.62 -6.56 -3.18
C SER A 203 -10.18 -7.63 -4.16
N THR A 204 -8.90 -7.66 -4.49
CA THR A 204 -8.26 -8.74 -5.25
C THR A 204 -7.28 -9.53 -4.40
N PHE A 205 -6.97 -10.75 -4.83
CA PHE A 205 -5.93 -11.57 -4.23
C PHE A 205 -4.54 -11.21 -4.78
N ASP A 206 -3.50 -11.43 -3.96
CA ASP A 206 -2.11 -11.28 -4.34
C ASP A 206 -1.61 -12.57 -5.03
N GLU A 207 -1.92 -12.72 -6.31
CA GLU A 207 -1.52 -13.87 -7.16
C GLU A 207 -0.18 -13.61 -7.87
N GLU A 208 0.55 -14.66 -8.23
CA GLU A 208 1.91 -14.53 -8.80
C GLU A 208 1.92 -13.84 -10.18
N ASP A 209 0.93 -14.10 -11.02
CA ASP A 209 0.78 -13.55 -12.37
C ASP A 209 0.36 -12.07 -12.39
N GLU A 210 -0.07 -11.53 -11.25
CA GLU A 210 -0.35 -10.11 -11.07
C GLU A 210 0.94 -9.27 -11.06
N TYR A 211 2.10 -9.88 -10.79
CA TYR A 211 3.37 -9.16 -10.61
C TYR A 211 4.38 -9.47 -11.72
N ASP A 212 4.75 -8.46 -12.51
CA ASP A 212 5.91 -8.54 -13.39
C ASP A 212 7.00 -7.55 -12.97
N PHE A 213 8.15 -8.11 -12.63
CA PHE A 213 9.32 -7.39 -12.14
C PHE A 213 10.30 -7.03 -13.26
N ASP A 214 10.19 -7.65 -14.44
CA ASP A 214 10.91 -7.21 -15.62
C ASP A 214 10.11 -6.09 -16.30
N ILE A 215 10.34 -4.86 -15.85
CA ILE A 215 9.63 -3.69 -16.38
C ILE A 215 10.12 -3.28 -17.79
N THR A 216 11.23 -3.85 -18.27
CA THR A 216 11.89 -3.47 -19.54
C THR A 216 10.95 -3.60 -20.74
N PRO A 217 10.27 -4.75 -20.98
CA PRO A 217 9.40 -4.92 -22.14
C PRO A 217 8.19 -3.96 -22.13
N TRP A 218 7.77 -3.51 -20.95
CA TRP A 218 6.66 -2.57 -20.81
C TRP A 218 7.05 -1.15 -21.18
N ILE A 219 8.29 -0.75 -20.89
CA ILE A 219 8.85 0.54 -21.35
C ILE A 219 8.99 0.53 -22.87
N GLU A 220 9.59 -0.51 -23.43
CA GLU A 220 9.80 -0.63 -24.89
C GLU A 220 8.48 -0.63 -25.68
N LYS A 221 7.42 -1.23 -25.12
CA LYS A 221 6.06 -1.20 -25.70
C LYS A 221 5.34 0.15 -25.51
N GLY A 222 5.94 1.12 -24.83
CA GLY A 222 5.32 2.40 -24.47
C GLY A 222 4.16 2.26 -23.47
N LYS A 223 4.08 1.14 -22.75
CA LYS A 223 3.04 0.82 -21.77
C LYS A 223 3.38 1.29 -20.37
N LEU A 224 4.66 1.42 -20.08
CA LEU A 224 5.19 2.01 -18.87
C LEU A 224 6.03 3.23 -19.25
N LYS A 225 5.68 4.40 -18.73
CA LYS A 225 6.56 5.56 -18.69
C LYS A 225 7.17 5.69 -17.31
N TRP A 226 8.20 6.50 -17.17
CA TRP A 226 8.83 6.73 -15.88
C TRP A 226 9.28 8.17 -15.73
N ILE A 227 9.52 8.58 -14.48
CA ILE A 227 9.96 9.93 -14.12
C ILE A 227 11.30 9.80 -13.38
N PHE A 228 12.25 10.70 -13.61
CA PHE A 228 13.52 10.66 -12.87
C PHE A 228 13.27 10.89 -11.36
N PRO A 229 14.00 10.20 -10.47
CA PRO A 229 13.92 10.48 -9.04
C PRO A 229 14.24 11.95 -8.74
N ASN A 230 13.39 12.59 -7.94
CA ASN A 230 13.47 14.02 -7.58
C ASN A 230 13.32 15.01 -8.76
N ASP A 231 12.65 14.59 -9.84
CA ASP A 231 12.28 15.50 -10.92
C ASP A 231 10.98 16.25 -10.58
N ASP A 232 11.12 17.48 -10.10
CA ASP A 232 10.00 18.38 -9.76
C ASP A 232 9.14 18.76 -10.99
N ALA A 233 9.68 18.66 -12.21
CA ALA A 233 8.92 18.91 -13.43
C ALA A 233 8.04 17.71 -13.83
N LEU A 234 8.28 16.53 -13.25
CA LEU A 234 7.60 15.27 -13.56
C LEU A 234 7.63 14.99 -15.07
N GLU A 235 8.82 15.05 -15.67
CA GLU A 235 9.01 14.78 -17.09
C GLU A 235 8.91 13.28 -17.37
N LEU A 236 8.01 12.94 -18.30
CA LEU A 236 7.77 11.55 -18.68
C LEU A 236 8.85 11.06 -19.65
N GLN A 237 9.59 10.05 -19.22
CA GLN A 237 10.54 9.29 -20.02
C GLN A 237 9.87 8.01 -20.55
N ASP A 238 10.26 7.57 -21.73
CA ASP A 238 9.72 6.38 -22.40
C ASP A 238 10.78 5.51 -23.10
N SER A 239 12.06 5.72 -22.76
CA SER A 239 13.16 4.82 -23.15
C SER A 239 13.67 4.02 -21.95
N VAL A 240 14.24 2.85 -22.22
CA VAL A 240 15.00 2.06 -21.23
C VAL A 240 16.35 2.72 -20.90
N ASP A 241 16.83 3.60 -21.77
CA ASP A 241 18.10 4.29 -21.60
C ASP A 241 18.12 5.11 -20.31
N ASN A 242 19.13 4.84 -19.47
CA ASN A 242 19.32 5.50 -18.18
C ASN A 242 18.14 5.36 -17.20
N CYS A 243 17.23 4.41 -17.42
CA CYS A 243 16.11 4.16 -16.50
C CYS A 243 16.64 3.70 -15.13
N PRO A 244 16.46 4.49 -14.05
CA PRO A 244 17.04 4.21 -12.74
C PRO A 244 16.30 3.09 -11.98
N TYR A 245 15.22 2.59 -12.56
CA TYR A 245 14.35 1.58 -11.97
C TYR A 245 14.71 0.15 -12.38
N LEU A 246 15.66 -0.02 -13.30
CA LEU A 246 16.12 -1.32 -13.77
C LEU A 246 17.16 -1.92 -12.79
N GLY A 247 17.09 -3.24 -12.58
CA GLY A 247 18.09 -3.98 -11.80
C GLY A 247 18.10 -3.67 -10.30
N ILE A 248 17.04 -3.07 -9.76
CA ILE A 248 16.91 -2.83 -8.32
C ILE A 248 16.84 -4.18 -7.59
N LYS A 249 17.64 -4.30 -6.51
CA LYS A 249 17.67 -5.51 -5.67
C LYS A 249 16.69 -5.40 -4.50
N GLY A 250 15.98 -6.50 -4.25
CA GLY A 250 15.03 -6.66 -3.15
C GLY A 250 14.21 -7.94 -3.31
N TYR A 251 13.33 -8.24 -2.36
CA TYR A 251 12.35 -9.32 -2.48
C TYR A 251 11.26 -8.97 -3.51
N GLN A 252 10.82 -9.99 -4.27
CA GLN A 252 9.87 -9.92 -5.39
C GLN A 252 8.52 -10.56 -5.06
N TYR A 253 8.09 -10.50 -3.80
CA TYR A 253 6.77 -10.98 -3.40
C TYR A 253 6.15 -9.94 -2.46
N PRO A 254 4.84 -9.72 -2.53
CA PRO A 254 4.17 -8.84 -1.60
C PRO A 254 4.25 -9.45 -0.18
N VAL A 255 4.40 -8.56 0.80
CA VAL A 255 4.61 -8.93 2.20
C VAL A 255 3.63 -8.20 3.11
N LEU A 256 3.30 -8.86 4.21
CA LEU A 256 2.66 -8.29 5.39
C LEU A 256 3.72 -8.07 6.46
N ILE A 257 3.78 -6.85 7.01
CA ILE A 257 4.62 -6.50 8.15
C ILE A 257 3.74 -6.12 9.33
N GLN A 258 3.99 -6.72 10.49
CA GLN A 258 3.28 -6.40 11.73
C GLN A 258 4.18 -6.75 12.91
N ASN A 259 4.25 -5.88 13.93
CA ASN A 259 5.06 -6.11 15.13
C ASN A 259 6.51 -6.54 14.79
N LYS A 260 7.17 -5.79 13.90
CA LYS A 260 8.52 -6.08 13.37
C LYS A 260 8.71 -7.49 12.77
N THR A 261 7.63 -8.14 12.37
CA THR A 261 7.64 -9.46 11.74
C THR A 261 7.17 -9.32 10.30
N ILE A 262 7.85 -10.01 9.38
CA ILE A 262 7.52 -10.02 7.95
C ILE A 262 7.03 -11.40 7.53
N LYS A 263 5.93 -11.45 6.77
CA LYS A 263 5.34 -12.67 6.21
C LYS A 263 4.99 -12.42 4.74
N SER A 264 5.13 -13.45 3.90
CA SER A 264 4.59 -13.39 2.52
C SER A 264 3.06 -13.35 2.59
N CYS A 265 2.44 -12.49 1.77
CA CYS A 265 0.98 -12.50 1.59
C CYS A 265 0.53 -13.03 0.22
N MET A 266 1.48 -13.37 -0.65
CA MET A 266 1.21 -14.06 -1.90
C MET A 266 0.49 -15.38 -1.64
N LEU A 267 -0.66 -15.56 -2.28
CA LEU A 267 -1.36 -16.84 -2.28
C LEU A 267 -0.60 -17.79 -3.19
N LYS A 268 -0.23 -18.94 -2.64
CA LYS A 268 0.17 -20.07 -3.46
C LYS A 268 -1.09 -20.85 -3.76
N LEU A 269 -1.47 -20.94 -5.03
CA LEU A 269 -2.39 -21.98 -5.48
C LEU A 269 -1.66 -23.31 -5.30
N GLU A 270 -1.73 -23.87 -4.09
CA GLU A 270 -1.42 -25.26 -3.86
C GLU A 270 -2.57 -26.03 -4.51
N TYR A 271 -2.30 -26.61 -5.69
CA TYR A 271 -3.15 -27.69 -6.16
C TYR A 271 -3.09 -28.76 -5.07
N ASP A 272 -4.25 -29.19 -4.58
CA ASP A 272 -4.42 -30.23 -3.56
C ASP A 272 -3.73 -31.53 -4.02
N ASP A 273 -2.42 -31.63 -3.77
CA ASP A 273 -1.72 -32.88 -3.59
C ASP A 273 -1.58 -33.02 -2.08
N ASP A 274 -2.48 -33.82 -1.51
CA ASP A 274 -2.48 -34.29 -0.12
C ASP A 274 -1.03 -34.49 0.39
N ASP A 275 -0.63 -33.74 1.43
CA ASP A 275 0.09 -34.23 2.62
C ASP A 275 0.73 -33.07 3.43
N ASP A 276 0.20 -32.89 4.64
CA ASP A 276 0.83 -32.35 5.87
C ASP A 276 2.19 -31.63 5.78
N ASP A 277 2.23 -30.31 6.05
CA ASP A 277 3.35 -29.73 6.83
C ASP A 277 3.04 -28.36 7.48
N GLU A 278 2.09 -28.34 8.42
CA GLU A 278 2.04 -27.28 9.44
C GLU A 278 3.31 -27.33 10.30
N ARG A 279 4.32 -26.49 9.97
CA ARG A 279 5.31 -25.81 10.85
C ARG A 279 6.65 -25.58 10.14
N LYS A 280 6.74 -24.58 9.26
CA LYS A 280 8.05 -24.03 8.84
C LYS A 280 8.09 -22.52 9.11
N SER A 281 8.60 -22.14 10.28
CA SER A 281 9.06 -20.78 10.56
C SER A 281 10.13 -20.42 9.53
N LYS A 282 9.80 -19.57 8.56
CA LYS A 282 10.74 -19.11 7.52
C LYS A 282 11.68 -18.08 8.15
N ASN A 283 12.96 -18.43 8.29
CA ASN A 283 14.01 -17.42 8.51
C ASN A 283 14.22 -16.66 7.19
N PHE A 284 14.82 -15.46 7.22
CA PHE A 284 15.12 -14.70 6.00
C PHE A 284 16.64 -14.57 5.81
N CYS A 285 17.07 -14.54 4.55
CA CYS A 285 18.48 -14.39 4.21
C CYS A 285 18.94 -12.97 4.57
N THR A 286 19.98 -12.86 5.38
CA THR A 286 20.54 -11.56 5.80
C THR A 286 21.16 -10.75 4.65
N ASN A 287 21.44 -11.38 3.50
CA ASN A 287 22.02 -10.71 2.34
C ASN A 287 20.96 -10.19 1.36
N CYS A 288 19.92 -10.97 1.05
CA CYS A 288 18.92 -10.59 0.04
C CYS A 288 17.47 -10.51 0.55
N GLY A 289 17.21 -10.88 1.80
CA GLY A 289 15.87 -10.86 2.40
C GLY A 289 14.91 -11.96 1.94
N ALA A 290 15.34 -12.89 1.07
CA ALA A 290 14.51 -14.02 0.64
C ALA A 290 14.23 -15.01 1.79
N PRO A 291 13.09 -15.72 1.80
CA PRO A 291 12.80 -16.70 2.83
C PRO A 291 13.73 -17.91 2.66
N VAL A 292 14.13 -18.46 3.79
CA VAL A 292 15.13 -19.51 3.90
C VAL A 292 14.49 -20.70 4.59
N ILE A 293 14.64 -21.86 3.97
CA ILE A 293 14.26 -23.14 4.56
C ILE A 293 15.14 -23.38 5.79
N LYS A 294 14.52 -23.67 6.93
CA LYS A 294 15.23 -23.97 8.18
C LYS A 294 16.25 -25.10 7.95
N GLY A 295 17.53 -24.82 8.20
CA GLY A 295 18.64 -25.77 7.98
C GLY A 295 19.37 -25.65 6.64
N ALA A 296 18.95 -24.76 5.73
CA ALA A 296 19.67 -24.52 4.49
C ALA A 296 21.05 -23.88 4.74
N LYS A 297 22.10 -24.42 4.12
CA LYS A 297 23.48 -23.87 4.21
C LYS A 297 23.69 -22.64 3.32
N PHE A 298 22.89 -22.50 2.27
CA PHE A 298 22.97 -21.43 1.28
C PHE A 298 21.58 -20.93 0.90
N CYS A 299 21.47 -19.63 0.61
CA CYS A 299 20.24 -19.02 0.14
C CYS A 299 19.94 -19.49 -1.28
N GLY A 300 18.77 -20.12 -1.49
CA GLY A 300 18.34 -20.57 -2.82
C GLY A 300 18.10 -19.44 -3.83
N ASN A 301 17.92 -18.20 -3.36
CA ASN A 301 17.73 -17.04 -4.23
C ASN A 301 19.05 -16.37 -4.64
N CYS A 302 19.93 -16.05 -3.68
CA CYS A 302 21.15 -15.26 -3.96
C CYS A 302 22.48 -16.01 -3.81
N GLY A 303 22.45 -17.29 -3.43
CA GLY A 303 23.65 -18.11 -3.22
C GLY A 303 24.46 -17.79 -1.97
N ASN A 304 24.07 -16.78 -1.17
CA ASN A 304 24.80 -16.41 0.03
C ASN A 304 24.78 -17.53 1.09
N LYS A 305 25.90 -17.74 1.78
CA LYS A 305 25.99 -18.70 2.88
C LYS A 305 25.16 -18.19 4.07
N LEU A 306 24.36 -19.08 4.63
CA LEU A 306 23.49 -18.78 5.77
C LEU A 306 24.21 -19.22 7.04
N ASN A 307 24.23 -18.36 8.06
CA ASN A 307 24.81 -18.63 9.37
C ASN A 307 23.79 -19.30 10.30
#